data_AF-F0GJE9-F1
#
_entry.id   AF-F0GJE9-F1
#
_cell.length_a   1.000
_cell.length_b   1.000
_cell.length_c   1.000
_cell.angle_alpha   90.00
_cell.angle_beta   90.00
_cell.angle_gamma   90.00
#
_symmetry.space_group_name_H-M   'P 1'
#
loop_
_entity.id
_entity.type
_entity.pdbx_description
1 polymer ?
#
loop_
_entity_poly.entity_id
_entity_poly.type
_entity_poly.pdbx_seq_one_letter_code
_entity_poly.pdbx_strand_id
1 'polypeptide(L)'
;SLEVLAAARADFYLAGWNYGMHVGGPVTPATLAPFGIRTYELTESCAHVMKRPPASFDDVFRDLRNLARIFGVDARGEQVV
;
A
#
# COMPACT_ATOMS: atom_id res chain seq x y z
N SER A 1 -2.81 2.52 14.77
CA SER A 1 -2.34 1.23 15.33
C SER A 1 -3.16 0.10 14.71
N LEU A 2 -2.75 -1.16 14.87
CA LEU A 2 -3.55 -2.32 14.47
C LEU A 2 -4.94 -2.30 15.12
N GLU A 3 -5.01 -1.92 16.40
CA GLU A 3 -6.26 -1.79 17.14
C GLU A 3 -7.25 -0.83 16.48
N VAL A 4 -6.79 0.35 16.05
CA VAL A 4 -7.65 1.33 15.34
C VAL A 4 -8.18 0.76 14.03
N LEU A 5 -7.33 0.06 13.26
CA LEU A 5 -7.74 -0.55 11.98
C LEU A 5 -8.76 -1.68 12.19
N ALA A 6 -8.54 -2.52 13.20
CA ALA A 6 -9.45 -3.59 13.57
C ALA A 6 -10.79 -3.04 14.08
N ALA A 7 -10.76 -2.01 14.93
CA ALA A 7 -11.96 -1.34 15.45
C ALA A 7 -12.78 -0.70 14.32
N ALA A 8 -12.12 -0.12 13.32
CA ALA A 8 -12.75 0.44 12.14
C ALA A 8 -13.28 -0.61 11.15
N ARG A 9 -12.98 -1.91 11.36
CA ARG A 9 -13.27 -3.00 10.42
C ARG A 9 -12.76 -2.71 9.01
N ALA A 10 -11.54 -2.17 8.92
CA ALA A 10 -10.90 -1.96 7.63
C ALA A 10 -10.80 -3.30 6.88
N ASP A 11 -10.99 -3.29 5.57
CA ASP A 11 -10.78 -4.45 4.68
C ASP A 11 -9.58 -4.25 3.75
N PHE A 12 -9.10 -3.01 3.66
CA PHE A 12 -7.99 -2.60 2.82
C PHE A 12 -7.14 -1.52 3.51
N TYR A 13 -5.82 -1.63 3.40
CA TYR A 13 -4.85 -0.68 3.94
C TYR A 13 -3.83 -0.29 2.87
N LEU A 14 -3.80 0.99 2.52
CA LEU A 14 -2.85 1.59 1.58
C LEU A 14 -1.81 2.38 2.37
N ALA A 15 -0.54 2.00 2.29
CA ALA A 15 0.53 2.68 3.02
C ALA A 15 1.90 2.44 2.40
N GLY A 16 2.87 3.27 2.76
CA GLY A 16 4.28 3.04 2.47
C GLY A 16 5.05 2.55 3.70
N TRP A 17 6.21 1.94 3.45
CA TRP A 17 7.22 1.71 4.48
C TRP A 17 7.84 3.04 4.92
N ASN A 18 8.05 3.20 6.24
CA ASN A 18 8.42 4.43 6.94
C ASN A 18 7.37 5.54 7.00
N TYR A 19 6.19 5.35 6.40
CA TYR A 19 5.04 6.23 6.55
C TYR A 19 3.73 5.43 6.46
N GLY A 20 3.35 4.86 7.59
CA GLY A 20 2.17 3.99 7.76
C GLY A 20 2.55 2.56 8.16
N MET A 21 3.65 2.02 7.63
CA MET A 21 4.23 0.72 8.02
C MET A 21 5.71 0.87 8.41
N HIS A 22 6.19 0.01 9.30
CA HIS A 22 7.61 -0.03 9.70
C HIS A 22 8.09 -1.46 9.81
N VAL A 23 9.35 -1.71 9.42
CA VAL A 23 9.97 -3.03 9.54
C VAL A 23 10.04 -3.44 11.02
N GLY A 24 9.50 -4.62 11.34
CA GLY A 24 9.36 -5.08 12.72
C GLY A 24 8.30 -4.32 13.54
N GLY A 25 7.55 -3.41 12.90
CA GLY A 25 6.48 -2.66 13.54
C GLY A 25 5.18 -3.46 13.69
N PRO A 26 4.22 -2.95 14.47
CA PRO A 26 2.95 -3.63 14.72
C PRO A 26 1.99 -3.62 13.53
N VAL A 27 2.20 -2.73 12.55
CA VAL A 27 1.38 -2.58 11.35
C VAL A 27 2.22 -2.94 10.13
N THR A 28 1.99 -4.14 9.61
CA THR A 28 2.65 -4.71 8.42
C THR A 28 1.65 -5.59 7.68
N PRO A 29 1.89 -5.95 6.41
CA PRO A 29 1.02 -6.90 5.70
C PRO A 29 0.83 -8.21 6.48
N ALA A 30 1.91 -8.74 7.08
CA ALA A 30 1.88 -9.98 7.86
C ALA A 30 1.02 -9.88 9.13
N THR A 31 1.05 -8.74 9.84
CA THR A 31 0.24 -8.56 11.07
C THR A 31 -1.21 -8.21 10.77
N LEU A 32 -1.50 -7.67 9.58
CA LEU A 32 -2.84 -7.29 9.12
C LEU A 32 -3.60 -8.47 8.50
N ALA A 33 -2.91 -9.39 7.81
CA ALA A 33 -3.52 -10.52 7.11
C ALA A 33 -4.45 -11.41 7.97
N PRO A 34 -4.13 -11.75 9.24
CA PRO A 34 -5.04 -12.54 10.09
C PRO A 34 -6.38 -11.87 10.38
N PHE A 35 -6.46 -10.54 10.24
CA PHE A 35 -7.69 -9.77 10.43
C PHE A 35 -8.47 -9.58 9.12
N GLY A 36 -8.03 -10.19 8.02
CA GLY A 36 -8.66 -10.05 6.71
C GLY A 36 -8.40 -8.70 6.03
N ILE A 37 -7.46 -7.90 6.56
CA ILE A 37 -7.12 -6.58 6.02
C ILE A 37 -6.10 -6.78 4.91
N ARG A 38 -6.50 -6.52 3.66
CA ARG A 38 -5.61 -6.58 2.50
C ARG A 38 -4.72 -5.34 2.46
N THR A 39 -3.45 -5.48 2.11
CA THR A 39 -2.51 -4.35 2.10
C THR A 39 -2.01 -4.08 0.69
N TYR A 40 -1.93 -2.81 0.33
CA TYR A 40 -1.18 -2.34 -0.83
C TYR A 40 0.00 -1.48 -0.37
N GLU A 41 1.19 -1.90 -0.75
CA GLU A 41 2.44 -1.21 -0.44
C GLU A 41 2.77 -0.23 -1.56
N LEU A 42 3.03 1.03 -1.20
CA LEU A 42 3.50 2.02 -2.17
C LEU A 42 4.84 1.58 -2.75
N THR A 43 4.90 1.61 -4.06
CA THR A 43 5.93 0.95 -4.84
C THR A 43 7.34 1.44 -4.50
N GLU A 44 7.51 2.75 -4.36
CA GLU A 44 8.82 3.35 -4.05
C GLU A 44 9.29 2.90 -2.67
N SER A 45 8.35 2.84 -1.72
CA SER A 45 8.64 2.60 -0.30
C SER A 45 9.17 1.19 -0.06
N CYS A 46 8.90 0.25 -0.97
CA CYS A 46 9.50 -1.09 -0.95
C CYS A 46 11.04 -1.04 -0.91
N ALA A 47 11.69 0.07 -1.28
CA ALA A 47 13.13 0.26 -1.14
C ALA A 47 13.64 0.10 0.31
N HIS A 48 12.76 0.26 1.31
CA HIS A 48 13.08 0.05 2.72
C HIS A 48 13.09 -1.42 3.16
N VAL A 49 12.50 -2.32 2.37
CA VAL A 49 12.41 -3.76 2.68
C VAL A 49 13.10 -4.65 1.65
N MET A 50 13.43 -4.12 0.47
CA MET A 50 14.12 -4.86 -0.58
C MET A 50 14.95 -3.93 -1.47
N LYS A 51 15.96 -4.49 -2.16
CA LYS A 51 16.80 -3.75 -3.11
C LYS A 51 15.99 -3.37 -4.36
N ARG A 52 16.04 -2.10 -4.74
CA ARG A 52 15.33 -1.53 -5.89
C ARG A 52 16.13 -0.37 -6.51
N PRO A 53 15.82 0.04 -7.74
CA PRO A 53 16.31 1.30 -8.31
C PRO A 53 15.85 2.52 -7.49
N PRO A 54 16.46 3.71 -7.68
CA PRO A 54 15.95 4.95 -7.13
C PRO A 54 14.49 5.20 -7.54
N ALA A 55 13.73 5.85 -6.64
CA ALA A 55 12.34 6.20 -6.88
C ALA A 55 12.19 7.08 -8.13
N SER A 56 11.10 6.86 -8.86
CA SER A 56 10.78 7.58 -10.10
C SER A 56 9.28 7.87 -10.21
N PHE A 57 8.89 8.74 -11.14
CA PHE A 57 7.47 8.97 -11.43
C PHE A 57 6.76 7.71 -11.96
N ASP A 58 7.50 6.78 -12.59
CA ASP A 58 6.94 5.49 -13.01
C ASP A 58 6.39 4.68 -11.83
N ASP A 59 6.96 4.83 -10.63
CA ASP A 59 6.44 4.20 -9.43
C ASP A 59 5.08 4.77 -9.03
N VAL A 60 4.93 6.10 -9.12
CA VAL A 60 3.66 6.81 -8.85
C VAL A 60 2.60 6.37 -9.86
N PHE A 61 2.94 6.38 -11.15
CA PHE A 61 2.01 5.99 -12.21
C PHE A 61 1.60 4.52 -12.11
N ARG A 62 2.52 3.65 -11.73
CA ARG A 62 2.21 2.25 -11.42
C ARG A 62 1.25 2.13 -10.24
N ASP A 63 1.50 2.85 -9.15
CA ASP A 63 0.63 2.82 -7.97
C ASP A 63 -0.79 3.29 -8.30
N LEU A 64 -0.92 4.38 -9.07
CA LEU A 64 -2.23 4.89 -9.52
C LEU A 64 -2.98 3.86 -10.38
N ARG A 65 -2.30 3.21 -11.34
CA ARG A 65 -2.92 2.16 -12.18
C ARG A 65 -3.34 0.94 -11.36
N ASN A 66 -2.49 0.48 -10.45
CA ASN A 66 -2.81 -0.66 -9.58
C ASN A 66 -4.01 -0.35 -8.68
N LEU A 67 -4.04 0.84 -8.09
CA LEU A 67 -5.19 1.29 -7.30
C LEU A 67 -6.46 1.38 -8.14
N ALA A 68 -6.37 1.93 -9.35
CA ALA A 68 -7.50 1.99 -10.27
C ALA A 68 -8.06 0.58 -10.56
N ARG A 69 -7.18 -0.41 -10.78
CA ARG A 69 -7.57 -1.80 -10.98
C ARG A 69 -8.19 -2.44 -9.73
N ILE A 70 -7.64 -2.18 -8.54
CA ILE A 70 -8.18 -2.68 -7.26
C ILE A 70 -9.60 -2.17 -7.02
N PHE A 71 -9.85 -0.89 -7.34
CA PHE A 71 -11.14 -0.24 -7.16
C PHE A 71 -12.08 -0.34 -8.37
N GLY A 72 -11.66 -0.98 -9.47
CA GLY A 72 -12.48 -1.16 -10.68
C GLY A 72 -12.77 0.14 -11.43
N VAL A 73 -11.83 1.09 -11.43
CA VAL A 73 -11.95 2.43 -12.03
C VAL A 73 -10.83 2.72 -13.03
N ASP A 74 -10.41 1.71 -13.81
CA ASP A 74 -9.29 1.79 -14.76
C ASP A 74 -9.36 3.04 -15.66
N ALA A 75 -10.54 3.37 -16.21
CA ALA A 75 -10.72 4.55 -17.06
C ALA A 75 -10.41 5.88 -16.37
N ARG A 76 -10.70 5.99 -15.05
CA ARG A 76 -10.32 7.17 -14.25
C ARG A 76 -8.83 7.15 -13.91
N GLY A 77 -8.27 5.96 -13.70
CA GLY A 77 -6.84 5.77 -13.47
C GLY A 77 -5.99 6.35 -14.61
N GLU A 78 -6.35 6.08 -15.87
CA GLU A 78 -5.62 6.61 -17.02
C GLU A 78 -5.76 8.13 -17.23
N GLN A 79 -6.69 8.81 -16.54
CA GLN A 79 -6.81 10.28 -16.61
C GLN A 79 -5.87 11.01 -15.63
N VAL A 80 -5.31 10.29 -14.65
CA VAL A 80 -4.47 10.87 -13.58
C VAL A 80 -3.02 10.40 -13.65
N VAL A 81 -2.67 9.69 -14.72
CA VAL A 81 -1.32 9.25 -15.06
C VAL A 81 -0.83 10.04 -16.25
#